data_AF-A0A954XS94-F1
#
_entry.id   AF-A0A954XS94-F1
#
_cell.length_a   1.000
_cell.length_b   1.000
_cell.length_c   1.000
_cell.angle_alpha   90.00
_cell.angle_beta   90.00
_cell.angle_gamma   90.00
#
_symmetry.space_group_name_H-M   'P 1'
#
loop_
_entity.id
_entity.type
_entity.pdbx_description
1 polymer ?
#
loop_
_entity_poly.entity_id
_entity_poly.type
_entity_poly.pdbx_seq_one_letter_code
_entity_poly.pdbx_strand_id
1 'polypeptide(L)'
;MMSACDLDTSVPDWIIEHPETLTVFLDFGIDYSCGGKSLGYLCDQHGLDQEVLLAALLSKIEASGVPPDNALNHTGEGGHNP
;
A
#
# COMPACT_ATOMS: atom_id res chain seq x y z
N MET A 1 18.39 3.45 -8.97
CA MET A 1 18.11 3.93 -7.60
C MET A 1 16.84 3.23 -7.14
N MET A 2 16.86 2.57 -6.00
CA MET A 2 15.63 2.07 -5.36
C MET A 2 15.04 3.28 -4.64
N SER A 3 14.03 3.89 -5.25
CA SER A 3 13.27 4.96 -4.63
C SER A 3 12.65 4.39 -3.36
N ALA A 4 13.04 4.94 -2.23
CA ALA A 4 12.57 4.49 -0.93
C ALA A 4 11.18 5.12 -0.76
N CYS A 5 10.13 4.30 -0.92
CA CYS A 5 8.75 4.73 -0.80
C CYS A 5 8.44 4.95 0.71
N ASP A 6 8.85 6.11 1.22
CA ASP A 6 8.72 6.50 2.62
C ASP A 6 7.81 7.74 2.80
N LEU A 7 7.64 8.17 4.05
CA LEU A 7 6.85 9.36 4.41
C LEU A 7 7.45 10.68 3.87
N ASP A 8 8.75 10.70 3.54
CA ASP A 8 9.41 11.85 2.93
C ASP A 8 9.08 11.98 1.43
N THR A 9 8.66 10.87 0.80
CA THR A 9 8.35 10.79 -0.62
C THR A 9 7.03 11.50 -0.91
N SER A 10 7.00 12.22 -2.02
CA SER A 10 5.83 12.99 -2.44
C SER A 10 4.73 12.07 -2.96
N VAL A 11 3.47 12.41 -2.70
CA VAL A 11 2.30 11.68 -3.27
C VAL A 11 2.40 11.48 -4.79
N PRO A 12 2.72 12.49 -5.62
CA PRO A 12 2.89 12.27 -7.06
C PRO A 12 4.01 11.28 -7.40
N ASP A 13 5.08 11.23 -6.61
CA ASP A 13 6.20 10.30 -6.83
C ASP A 13 5.77 8.85 -6.53
N TRP A 14 5.04 8.66 -5.41
CA TRP A 14 4.37 7.40 -5.09
C TRP A 14 3.43 6.92 -6.20
N ILE A 15 2.63 7.81 -6.80
CA ILE A 15 1.70 7.45 -7.88
C ILE A 15 2.44 7.14 -9.18
N ILE A 16 3.57 7.80 -9.45
CA ILE A 16 4.41 7.53 -10.63
C ILE A 16 5.00 6.13 -10.56
N GLU A 17 5.50 5.72 -9.39
CA GLU A 17 6.10 4.39 -9.21
C GLU A 17 5.05 3.30 -8.99
N HIS A 18 4.02 3.59 -8.20
CA HIS A 18 2.98 2.66 -7.79
C HIS A 18 1.60 3.29 -7.98
N PRO A 19 1.06 3.35 -9.21
CA PRO A 19 -0.24 3.97 -9.49
C PRO A 19 -1.41 3.32 -8.73
N GLU A 20 -1.28 2.08 -8.28
CA GLU A 20 -2.25 1.40 -7.41
C GLU A 20 -2.46 2.11 -6.06
N THR A 21 -1.45 2.83 -5.57
CA THR A 21 -1.50 3.57 -4.31
C THR A 21 -2.43 4.78 -4.37
N LEU A 22 -2.74 5.28 -5.57
CA LEU A 22 -3.70 6.37 -5.77
C LEU A 22 -5.03 6.10 -5.08
N THR A 23 -5.52 4.85 -5.14
CA THR A 23 -6.79 4.49 -4.51
C THR A 23 -6.74 4.66 -3.00
N VAL A 24 -5.60 4.35 -2.37
CA VAL A 24 -5.40 4.52 -0.93
C VAL A 24 -5.39 6.01 -0.57
N PHE A 25 -4.67 6.85 -1.33
CA PHE A 25 -4.66 8.29 -1.07
C PHE A 25 -6.07 8.92 -1.17
N LEU A 26 -6.86 8.50 -2.16
CA LEU A 26 -8.24 8.96 -2.32
C LEU A 26 -9.14 8.50 -1.17
N ASP A 27 -8.97 7.27 -0.67
CA ASP A 27 -9.74 6.72 0.47
C ASP A 27 -9.48 7.52 1.76
N PHE A 28 -8.23 7.93 1.97
CA PHE A 28 -7.83 8.77 3.10
C PHE A 28 -8.11 10.28 2.88
N GLY A 29 -8.64 10.66 1.72
CA GLY A 29 -8.97 12.06 1.39
C GLY A 29 -7.75 12.95 1.13
N ILE A 30 -6.61 12.36 0.77
CA ILE A 30 -5.39 13.08 0.43
C ILE A 30 -5.44 13.47 -1.05
N ASP A 31 -5.39 14.78 -1.30
CA ASP A 31 -5.40 15.34 -2.64
C ASP A 31 -3.98 15.71 -3.11
N TYR A 32 -3.61 15.25 -4.31
CA TYR A 32 -2.28 15.46 -4.89
C TYR A 32 -2.12 16.83 -5.58
N SER A 33 -3.15 17.68 -5.59
CA SER A 33 -3.13 19.01 -6.22
C SER A 33 -2.12 19.96 -5.59
N CYS A 34 -1.53 19.62 -4.44
CA CYS A 34 -0.64 20.50 -3.68
C CYS A 34 0.85 20.42 -4.05
N GLY A 35 1.21 19.72 -5.13
CA GLY A 35 2.50 19.89 -5.84
C GLY A 35 3.75 19.58 -5.02
N GLY A 36 4.06 18.29 -4.81
CA GLY A 36 5.37 17.86 -4.29
C GLY A 36 5.53 17.99 -2.77
N LYS A 37 4.44 17.96 -2.01
CA LYS A 37 4.51 17.81 -0.55
C LYS A 37 4.76 16.34 -0.20
N SER A 38 5.63 16.13 0.78
CA SER A 38 5.90 14.82 1.37
C SER A 38 4.64 14.27 2.05
N LEU A 39 4.52 12.95 2.05
CA LEU A 39 3.37 12.26 2.61
C LEU A 39 3.17 12.58 4.10
N GLY A 40 4.24 12.60 4.89
CA GLY A 40 4.19 12.91 6.32
C GLY A 40 3.64 14.32 6.60
N TYR A 41 3.98 15.30 5.75
CA TYR A 41 3.45 16.65 5.86
C TYR A 41 1.93 16.70 5.62
N LEU A 42 1.44 15.97 4.62
CA LEU A 42 0.01 15.90 4.33
C LEU A 42 -0.76 15.21 5.46
N CYS A 43 -0.20 14.15 6.03
CA CYS A 43 -0.80 13.50 7.18
C CYS A 43 -0.91 14.44 8.39
N ASP A 44 0.14 15.18 8.71
CA ASP A 44 0.11 16.16 9.81
C ASP A 44 -0.95 17.26 9.58
N GLN A 45 -1.03 17.80 8.35
CA GLN A 45 -2.04 18.80 7.99
C GLN A 45 -3.48 18.29 8.08
N HIS A 46 -3.71 17.02 7.77
CA HIS A 46 -5.04 16.40 7.78
C HIS A 46 -5.36 15.68 9.10
N GLY A 47 -4.42 15.64 10.05
CA GLY A 47 -4.56 14.86 11.29
C GLY A 47 -4.67 13.36 11.04
N LEU A 48 -4.05 12.85 9.97
CA LEU A 48 -4.03 11.44 9.61
C LEU A 48 -2.85 10.74 10.26
N ASP A 49 -3.06 9.46 10.56
CA ASP A 49 -2.06 8.61 11.17
C ASP A 49 -1.07 8.11 10.10
N GLN A 50 0.16 8.61 10.16
CA GLN A 50 1.21 8.36 9.16
C GLN A 50 1.55 6.87 9.02
N GLU A 51 1.61 6.15 10.15
CA GLU A 51 1.92 4.73 10.18
C GLU A 51 0.82 3.88 9.53
N VAL A 52 -0.44 4.22 9.80
CA VAL A 52 -1.61 3.53 9.21
C VAL A 52 -1.64 3.71 7.70
N LEU A 53 -1.42 4.94 7.22
CA LEU A 53 -1.39 5.21 5.80
C LEU A 53 -0.24 4.47 5.11
N LEU A 54 0.97 4.51 5.67
CA LEU A 54 2.13 3.83 5.11
C LEU A 54 1.91 2.31 5.04
N ALA A 55 1.36 1.70 6.09
CA ALA A 55 1.04 0.28 6.09
C ALA A 55 0.01 -0.09 5.01
N ALA A 56 -1.01 0.75 4.79
CA ALA A 56 -2.01 0.54 3.75
C ALA A 56 -1.42 0.63 2.33
N LEU A 57 -0.49 1.57 2.11
CA LEU A 57 0.21 1.73 0.83
C LEU A 57 1.09 0.51 0.52
N LEU A 58 1.93 0.10 1.47
CA LEU A 58 2.80 -1.07 1.32
C LEU A 58 1.97 -2.34 1.08
N SER A 59 0.90 -2.53 1.84
CA SER A 59 0.00 -3.67 1.64
C SER A 59 -0.61 -3.69 0.24
N LYS A 60 -0.90 -2.52 -0.36
CA LYS A 60 -1.37 -2.46 -1.76
C LYS A 60 -0.30 -2.81 -2.78
N ILE A 61 0.93 -2.37 -2.58
CA ILE A 61 2.04 -2.73 -3.45
C ILE A 61 2.29 -4.24 -3.39
N GLU A 62 2.31 -4.82 -2.20
CA GLU A 62 2.49 -6.27 -2.02
C GLU A 62 1.35 -7.08 -2.66
N ALA A 63 0.10 -6.63 -2.53
CA ALA A 63 -1.06 -7.26 -3.16
C ALA A 63 -1.08 -7.12 -4.69
N SER A 64 -0.49 -6.05 -5.23
CA SER A 64 -0.31 -5.82 -6.66
C SER A 64 0.83 -6.69 -7.23
N GLY A 65 1.86 -6.94 -6.43
CA GLY A 65 3.05 -7.71 -6.79
C GLY A 65 2.95 -9.24 -6.67
N VAL A 66 1.90 -9.78 -6.02
CA VAL A 66 1.73 -11.23 -5.82
C VAL A 66 0.32 -11.66 -6.23
N PRO A 67 0.14 -12.47 -7.30
CA PRO A 67 -1.14 -13.11 -7.53
C PRO A 67 -1.42 -14.15 -6.43
N PRO A 68 -2.65 -14.25 -5.92
CA PRO A 68 -3.01 -15.20 -4.86
C PRO A 68 -3.12 -16.63 -5.42
N ASP A 69 -2.01 -17.21 -5.85
CA ASP A 69 -1.91 -18.63 -6.24
C ASP A 69 -0.98 -19.41 -5.30
N ASN A 70 -1.27 -19.36 -3.99
CA ASN A 70 -0.86 -20.45 -3.08
C ASN A 70 -1.77 -20.62 -1.85
N ALA A 71 -3.08 -20.53 -2.04
CA ALA A 71 -4.06 -20.82 -0.98
C ALA A 71 -4.92 -22.05 -1.29
N LEU A 72 -4.40 -23.09 -1.92
CA LEU A 72 -5.06 -24.40 -2.01
C LEU A 72 -4.04 -25.56 -2.08
N ASN A 73 -3.44 -25.93 -0.95
CA ASN A 73 -3.01 -27.32 -0.73
C ASN A 73 -3.31 -27.78 0.71
N HIS A 74 -4.51 -27.43 1.20
CA HIS A 74 -5.08 -28.06 2.38
C HIS A 74 -5.94 -29.26 1.97
N THR A 75 -5.32 -30.38 1.62
CA THR A 75 -6.00 -31.68 1.72
C THR A 75 -5.11 -32.62 2.52
N GLY A 76 -5.21 -32.50 3.85
CA GLY A 76 -4.95 -33.62 4.72
C GLY A 76 -6.08 -34.63 4.54
N GLU A 77 -5.86 -35.67 3.74
CA GLU A 77 -6.63 -36.91 3.88
C GLU A 77 -5.81 -37.84 4.78
N GLY A 78 -6.02 -37.68 6.08
CA GLY A 78 -5.75 -38.73 7.06
C GLY A 78 -6.62 -39.93 6.72
N GLY A 79 -5.99 -41.10 6.63
CA GLY A 79 -6.66 -42.30 6.16
C GLY A 79 -7.77 -42.81 7.06
N HIS A 80 -8.60 -43.67 6.50
CA HIS A 80 -9.02 -44.90 7.13
C HIS A 80 -9.68 -45.80 6.08
N ASN A 81 -9.53 -47.11 6.31
CA ASN A 81 -10.52 -48.17 6.14
C ASN A 81 -10.26 -49.17 5.00
N PRO A 82 -10.72 -50.42 5.18
CA PRO A 82 -10.40 -51.41 6.22
C PRO A 82 -9.55 -52.58 5.69
#